data_AF-A0A7V5N3R3-F1
#
_entry.id   AF-A0A7V5N3R3-F1
#
_cell.length_a   1.000
_cell.length_b   1.000
_cell.length_c   1.000
_cell.angle_alpha   90.00
_cell.angle_beta   90.00
_cell.angle_gamma   90.00
#
_symmetry.space_group_name_H-M   'P 1'
#
loop_
_entity.id
_entity.type
_entity.pdbx_description
1 polymer ?
#
loop_
_entity_poly.entity_id
_entity_poly.type
_entity_poly.pdbx_seq_one_letter_code
_entity_poly.pdbx_strand_id
1 'polypeptide(L)'
;MEERTLDCRGLSCPQPVILTRQALQEMGHGTLQVLLDNEASCANVMRLAQSQGHEVRQESPEPGQYRIFIERGEGSSQSCEPPAVVCEAQARRSTVVYVPSETLGRGDEALGGVLMAAYLDTLAQFAQEISHVIFINSGVKLAVEGSPVLEQIQALERMGA
;
A
#
# COMPACT_ATOMS: atom_id res chain seq x y z
N MET A 1 -8.55 -13.12 21.85
CA MET A 1 -7.98 -11.91 21.23
C MET A 1 -6.64 -12.31 20.68
N GLU A 2 -6.49 -12.30 19.37
CA GLU A 2 -5.22 -12.60 18.73
C GLU A 2 -4.38 -11.32 18.76
N GLU A 3 -3.26 -11.36 19.49
CA GLU A 3 -2.30 -10.26 19.56
C GLU A 3 -1.09 -10.65 18.72
N ARG A 4 -0.81 -9.88 17.66
CA ARG A 4 0.37 -10.08 16.82
C ARG A 4 1.27 -8.87 16.96
N THR A 5 2.56 -9.12 17.13
CA THR A 5 3.57 -8.06 17.17
C THR A 5 4.41 -8.12 15.92
N LEU A 6 4.56 -6.98 15.25
CA LEU A 6 5.33 -6.78 14.04
C LEU A 6 6.48 -5.79 14.34
N ASP A 7 7.71 -6.25 14.20
CA ASP A 7 8.89 -5.40 14.36
C ASP A 7 9.32 -4.83 13.00
N CYS A 8 9.12 -3.53 12.82
CA CYS A 8 9.46 -2.79 11.61
C CYS A 8 10.60 -1.78 11.87
N ARG A 9 11.33 -1.90 12.98
CA ARG A 9 12.49 -1.04 13.28
C ARG A 9 13.62 -1.30 12.29
N GLY A 10 14.31 -0.25 11.86
CA GLY A 10 15.37 -0.30 10.84
C GLY A 10 14.85 -0.38 9.40
N LEU A 11 13.54 -0.47 9.18
CA LEU A 11 12.97 -0.52 7.84
C LEU A 11 12.62 0.89 7.35
N SER A 12 13.07 1.22 6.15
CA SER A 12 12.72 2.49 5.50
C SER A 12 11.34 2.42 4.84
N CYS A 13 10.64 3.55 4.78
CA CYS A 13 9.44 3.67 3.96
C CYS A 13 9.74 3.22 2.52
N PRO A 14 8.84 2.43 1.88
CA PRO A 14 7.49 2.09 2.30
C PRO A 14 7.32 0.77 3.10
N GLN A 15 8.40 0.05 3.42
CA GLN A 15 8.30 -1.31 3.96
C GLN A 15 7.41 -1.47 5.21
N PRO A 16 7.50 -0.61 6.24
CA PRO A 16 6.65 -0.73 7.42
C PRO A 16 5.14 -0.71 7.11
N VAL A 17 4.74 0.08 6.12
CA VAL A 17 3.34 0.21 5.68
C VAL A 17 2.88 -1.08 5.01
N ILE A 18 3.73 -1.67 4.17
CA ILE A 18 3.43 -2.92 3.46
C ILE A 18 3.23 -4.07 4.43
N LEU A 19 4.19 -4.27 5.34
CA LEU A 19 4.16 -5.37 6.30
C LEU A 19 2.97 -5.23 7.26
N THR A 20 2.66 -4.00 7.69
CA THR A 20 1.49 -3.73 8.51
C THR A 20 0.20 -4.10 7.78
N ARG A 21 0.06 -3.70 6.51
CA ARG A 21 -1.11 -4.04 5.70
C ARG A 21 -1.27 -5.56 5.51
N GLN A 22 -0.18 -6.27 5.22
CA GLN A 22 -0.21 -7.73 5.06
C GLN A 22 -0.61 -8.42 6.37
N ALA A 23 -0.05 -7.99 7.50
CA ALA A 23 -0.40 -8.53 8.80
C ALA A 23 -1.89 -8.31 9.15
N LEU A 24 -2.44 -7.12 8.85
CA LEU A 24 -3.87 -6.83 9.05
C LEU A 24 -4.78 -7.68 8.17
N GLN A 25 -4.37 -7.98 6.94
CA GLN A 25 -5.12 -8.87 6.04
C GLN A 25 -5.11 -10.32 6.53
N GLU A 26 -3.97 -10.81 7.02
CA GLU A 26 -3.80 -12.19 7.51
C GLU A 26 -4.52 -12.46 8.83
N MET A 27 -4.50 -11.51 9.78
CA MET A 27 -4.95 -11.75 11.14
C MET A 27 -6.47 -11.93 11.29
N GLY A 28 -7.28 -11.43 10.35
CA GLY A 28 -8.75 -11.56 10.39
C GLY A 28 -9.45 -10.77 11.50
N HIS A 29 -9.06 -10.92 12.77
CA HIS A 29 -9.59 -10.25 13.96
C HIS A 29 -8.51 -10.13 15.04
N GLY A 30 -8.52 -9.05 15.83
CA GLY A 30 -7.57 -8.85 16.93
C GLY A 30 -6.79 -7.54 16.87
N THR A 31 -5.70 -7.48 17.62
CA THR A 31 -4.89 -6.28 17.82
C THR A 31 -3.49 -6.50 17.24
N LEU A 32 -3.10 -5.65 16.29
CA LEU A 32 -1.76 -5.65 15.72
C LEU A 32 -0.91 -4.58 16.39
N GLN A 33 0.19 -4.99 17.00
CA GLN A 33 1.20 -4.10 17.56
C GLN A 33 2.35 -3.92 16.55
N VAL A 34 2.65 -2.70 16.14
CA VAL A 34 3.74 -2.36 15.20
C VAL A 34 4.80 -1.54 15.92
N LEU A 35 6.06 -1.97 15.85
CA LEU A 35 7.22 -1.27 16.43
C LEU A 35 7.98 -0.54 15.32
N LEU A 36 8.22 0.77 15.51
CA LEU A 36 8.84 1.66 14.54
C LEU A 36 9.90 2.53 15.23
N ASP A 37 10.86 3.02 14.47
CA ASP A 37 12.00 3.81 14.96
C ASP A 37 12.03 5.25 14.41
N ASN A 38 11.09 5.60 13.53
CA ASN A 38 11.04 6.91 12.90
C ASN A 38 9.61 7.47 12.78
N GLU A 39 9.49 8.78 12.94
CA GLU A 39 8.22 9.51 12.96
C GLU A 39 7.46 9.42 11.62
N ALA A 40 8.19 9.48 10.51
CA ALA A 40 7.59 9.41 9.18
C ALA A 40 6.89 8.07 8.92
N SER A 41 7.50 6.96 9.32
CA SER A 41 6.89 5.62 9.24
C SER A 41 5.70 5.51 10.19
N CYS A 42 5.78 6.10 11.39
CA CYS A 42 4.66 6.15 12.32
C CYS A 42 3.44 6.84 11.70
N ALA A 43 3.63 8.05 11.17
CA ALA A 43 2.56 8.81 10.51
C ALA A 43 1.97 8.08 9.30
N ASN A 44 2.80 7.43 8.48
CA ASN A 44 2.34 6.68 7.31
C ASN A 44 1.54 5.43 7.69
N VAL A 45 1.97 4.68 8.70
CA VAL A 45 1.27 3.49 9.20
C VAL A 45 -0.06 3.87 9.85
N MET A 46 -0.09 4.94 10.66
CA MET A 46 -1.35 5.45 11.23
C MET A 46 -2.34 5.85 10.13
N ARG A 47 -1.89 6.59 9.11
CA ARG A 47 -2.73 7.01 7.99
C ARG A 47 -3.32 5.82 7.23
N LEU A 48 -2.52 4.77 6.99
CA LEU A 48 -3.00 3.53 6.39
C LEU A 48 -4.12 2.91 7.22
N ALA A 49 -3.89 2.66 8.51
CA ALA A 49 -4.86 1.99 9.36
C ALA A 49 -6.17 2.80 9.51
N GLN A 50 -6.07 4.12 9.64
CA GLN A 50 -7.23 5.03 9.66
C GLN A 50 -8.00 5.02 8.33
N SER A 51 -7.31 5.02 7.18
CA SER A 51 -7.96 4.95 5.87
C SER A 51 -8.72 3.64 5.64
N GLN A 52 -8.35 2.57 6.34
CA GLN A 52 -9.02 1.27 6.31
C GLN A 52 -10.14 1.15 7.36
N GLY A 53 -10.43 2.22 8.11
CA GLY A 53 -11.49 2.25 9.12
C GLY A 53 -11.13 1.52 10.41
N HIS A 54 -9.85 1.29 10.69
CA HIS A 54 -9.40 0.67 11.94
C HIS A 54 -9.14 1.69 13.04
N GLU A 55 -9.29 1.27 14.30
CA GLU A 55 -8.96 2.11 15.45
C GLU A 55 -7.46 2.02 15.72
N VAL A 56 -6.83 3.18 15.91
CA VAL A 56 -5.37 3.27 16.04
C VAL A 56 -5.02 4.01 17.32
N ARG A 57 -4.15 3.41 18.13
CA ARG A 57 -3.56 4.03 19.32
C ARG A 57 -2.05 4.07 19.18
N GLN A 58 -1.46 5.22 19.43
CA GLN A 58 -0.01 5.40 19.40
C GLN A 58 0.52 5.53 20.82
N GLU A 59 1.62 4.84 21.11
CA GLU A 59 2.44 5.03 22.29
C GLU A 59 3.88 5.38 21.86
N SER A 60 4.47 6.37 22.52
CA SER A 60 5.87 6.76 22.33
C SER A 60 6.63 6.54 23.64
N PRO A 61 7.05 5.30 23.94
CA PRO A 61 7.67 4.96 25.21
C PRO A 61 9.03 5.65 25.42
N GLU A 62 9.80 5.88 24.35
CA GLU A 62 11.11 6.55 24.39
C GLU A 62 11.30 7.44 23.15
N PRO A 63 12.15 8.49 23.22
CA PRO A 63 12.49 9.30 22.05
C PRO A 63 13.14 8.43 20.96
N GLY A 64 12.53 8.36 19.78
CA GLY A 64 13.00 7.53 18.67
C GLY A 64 12.47 6.09 18.68
N GLN A 65 11.55 5.74 19.58
CA GLN A 65 10.79 4.49 19.53
C GLN A 65 9.30 4.77 19.54
N TYR A 66 8.61 4.25 18.52
CA TYR A 66 7.18 4.39 18.33
C TYR A 66 6.53 3.02 18.36
N ARG A 67 5.45 2.88 19.11
CA ARG A 67 4.63 1.68 19.16
C ARG A 67 3.21 2.04 18.74
N ILE A 68 2.68 1.37 17.73
CA ILE A 68 1.31 1.58 17.26
C ILE A 68 0.51 0.32 17.56
N PHE A 69 -0.64 0.48 18.19
CA PHE A 69 -1.65 -0.56 18.34
C PHE A 69 -2.78 -0.28 17.36
N ILE A 70 -3.06 -1.26 16.49
CA ILE A 70 -4.12 -1.19 15.51
C ILE A 70 -5.16 -2.24 15.93
N GLU A 71 -6.30 -1.77 16.42
CA GLU A 71 -7.46 -2.61 16.69
C GLU A 71 -8.32 -2.62 15.42
N ARG A 72 -8.57 -3.82 14.89
CA ARG A 72 -9.46 -3.94 13.73
C ARG A 72 -10.88 -3.58 14.15
N GLY A 73 -11.32 -2.37 13.77
CA GLY A 73 -12.70 -1.92 13.99
C GLY A 73 -13.71 -2.81 13.27
N GLU A 74 -14.80 -3.16 13.95
CA GLU A 74 -15.94 -3.85 13.35
C GLU A 74 -16.71 -2.88 12.43
N GLY A 75 -16.34 -2.85 11.15
CA GLY A 75 -17.11 -2.21 10.08
C GLY A 75 -16.50 -2.58 8.71
N SER A 76 -17.09 -3.43 7.87
CA SER A 76 -18.48 -3.82 7.70
C SER A 76 -18.67 -5.34 7.56
N SER A 77 -19.32 -5.94 8.56
CA SER A 77 -20.14 -7.13 8.37
C SER A 77 -21.48 -6.89 9.07
N GLN A 78 -22.27 -5.97 8.52
CA GLN A 78 -23.69 -5.89 8.85
C GLN A 78 -24.47 -6.79 7.90
N SER A 79 -24.88 -7.93 8.46
CA SER A 79 -25.94 -8.80 7.99
C SER A 79 -27.29 -8.07 8.00
N CYS A 80 -27.82 -7.76 6.82
CA CYS A 80 -29.26 -7.77 6.58
C CYS A 80 -29.55 -9.04 5.77
N GLU A 81 -30.61 -9.78 6.11
CA GLU A 81 -31.02 -10.99 5.39
C GLU A 81 -31.01 -10.75 3.86
N PRO A 82 -30.30 -11.57 3.07
CA PRO A 82 -30.23 -11.35 1.63
C PRO A 82 -31.54 -11.80 0.97
N PRO A 83 -32.20 -10.97 0.14
CA PRO A 83 -33.05 -11.52 -0.90
C PRO A 83 -32.16 -12.30 -1.88
N ALA A 84 -32.74 -13.35 -2.46
CA ALA A 84 -32.02 -14.35 -3.23
C ALA A 84 -31.20 -13.76 -4.38
N VAL A 85 -30.01 -14.34 -4.55
CA VAL A 85 -28.99 -14.10 -5.60
C VAL A 85 -28.15 -12.84 -5.37
N VAL A 86 -27.11 -12.99 -4.55
CA VAL A 86 -26.00 -12.04 -4.50
C VAL A 86 -24.93 -12.59 -5.44
N CYS A 87 -24.78 -11.98 -6.62
CA CYS A 87 -23.55 -12.14 -7.39
C CYS A 87 -22.37 -11.79 -6.49
N GLU A 88 -21.31 -12.59 -6.50
CA GLU A 88 -20.05 -12.27 -5.84
C GLU A 88 -19.54 -10.93 -6.37
N ALA A 89 -19.85 -9.84 -5.65
CA ALA A 89 -19.33 -8.53 -5.96
C ALA A 89 -17.84 -8.53 -5.57
N GLN A 90 -17.00 -8.97 -6.49
CA GLN A 90 -15.56 -8.72 -6.42
C GLN A 90 -15.35 -7.24 -6.09
N ALA A 91 -14.56 -6.96 -5.06
CA ALA A 91 -14.21 -5.60 -4.66
C ALA A 91 -13.84 -4.80 -5.91
N ARG A 92 -14.66 -3.80 -6.25
CA ARG A 92 -14.50 -3.05 -7.50
C ARG A 92 -13.17 -2.30 -7.42
N ARG A 93 -12.16 -2.76 -8.18
CA ARG A 93 -10.94 -1.98 -8.41
C ARG A 93 -11.36 -0.69 -9.10
N SER A 94 -11.23 0.44 -8.41
CA SER A 94 -11.78 1.73 -8.87
C SER A 94 -10.70 2.72 -9.30
N THR A 95 -9.43 2.40 -9.08
CA THR A 95 -8.33 3.32 -9.36
C THR A 95 -7.79 3.10 -10.76
N VAL A 96 -7.65 4.17 -11.53
CA VAL A 96 -6.96 4.17 -12.83
C VAL A 96 -5.73 5.05 -12.70
N VAL A 97 -4.57 4.53 -13.10
CA VAL A 97 -3.30 5.25 -13.01
C VAL A 97 -2.91 5.72 -14.41
N TYR A 98 -2.62 7.01 -14.55
CA TYR A 98 -2.26 7.62 -15.82
C TYR A 98 -0.81 8.10 -15.78
N VAL A 99 0.03 7.55 -16.66
CA VAL A 99 1.48 7.78 -16.70
C VAL A 99 1.88 8.43 -18.04
N PRO A 100 2.00 9.77 -18.09
CA PRO A 100 2.29 10.51 -19.32
C PRO A 100 3.79 10.73 -19.58
N SER A 101 4.68 10.29 -18.68
CA SER A 101 6.12 10.57 -18.76
C SER A 101 6.96 9.39 -18.28
N GLU A 102 8.18 9.27 -18.80
CA GLU A 102 9.19 8.32 -18.31
C GLU A 102 9.93 8.81 -17.05
N THR A 103 9.75 10.07 -16.67
CA THR A 103 10.33 10.69 -15.47
C THR A 103 9.27 11.30 -14.57
N LEU A 104 9.55 11.34 -13.26
CA LEU A 104 8.70 12.00 -12.27
C LEU A 104 9.25 13.41 -11.97
N GLY A 105 8.39 14.42 -12.11
CA GLY A 105 8.78 15.81 -11.92
C GLY A 105 9.45 16.44 -13.14
N ARG A 106 10.17 17.55 -12.94
CA ARG A 106 10.91 18.27 -13.99
C ARG A 106 12.25 18.74 -13.43
N GLY A 107 13.28 18.79 -14.27
CA GLY A 107 14.63 19.19 -13.88
C GLY A 107 15.63 18.13 -14.28
N ASP A 108 16.28 17.51 -13.28
CA ASP A 108 17.25 16.44 -13.48
C ASP A 108 16.55 15.14 -13.95
N GLU A 109 16.85 14.70 -15.16
CA GLU A 109 16.24 13.51 -15.76
C GLU A 109 16.69 12.21 -15.08
N ALA A 110 17.94 12.12 -14.62
CA ALA A 110 18.45 10.93 -13.95
C ALA A 110 17.74 10.74 -12.60
N LEU A 111 17.61 11.81 -11.81
CA LEU A 111 16.84 11.79 -10.57
C LEU A 111 15.36 11.51 -10.86
N GLY A 112 14.77 12.15 -11.88
CA GLY A 112 13.39 11.93 -12.27
C GLY A 112 13.09 10.48 -12.66
N GLY A 113 14.05 9.79 -13.29
CA GLY A 113 13.96 8.36 -13.59
C GLY A 113 14.01 7.49 -12.33
N VAL A 114 14.92 7.77 -11.40
CA VAL A 114 14.99 7.06 -10.10
C VAL A 114 13.68 7.22 -9.32
N LEU A 115 13.11 8.43 -9.31
CA LEU A 115 11.83 8.70 -8.66
C LEU A 115 10.66 8.00 -9.35
N MET A 116 10.67 7.90 -10.68
CA MET A 116 9.66 7.14 -11.43
C MET A 116 9.72 5.65 -11.10
N ALA A 117 10.93 5.08 -11.00
CA ALA A 117 11.11 3.68 -10.59
C ALA A 117 10.56 3.43 -9.18
N ALA A 118 10.93 4.26 -8.20
CA ALA A 118 10.42 4.15 -6.83
C ALA A 118 8.90 4.34 -6.75
N TYR A 119 8.33 5.20 -7.60
CA TYR A 119 6.88 5.36 -7.73
C TYR A 119 6.20 4.08 -8.22
N LEU A 120 6.72 3.44 -9.28
CA LEU A 120 6.17 2.19 -9.80
C LEU A 120 6.33 1.02 -8.82
N ASP A 121 7.45 0.93 -8.10
CA ASP A 121 7.66 -0.04 -7.02
C ASP A 121 6.61 0.13 -5.91
N THR A 122 6.29 1.38 -5.56
CA THR A 122 5.25 1.70 -4.59
C THR A 122 3.87 1.35 -5.14
N LEU A 123 3.62 1.66 -6.41
CA LEU A 123 2.35 1.40 -7.07
C LEU A 123 2.02 -0.11 -7.14
N ALA A 124 3.01 -0.95 -7.42
CA ALA A 124 2.87 -2.41 -7.42
C ALA A 124 2.33 -2.97 -6.10
N GLN A 125 2.61 -2.29 -4.97
CA GLN A 125 2.07 -2.69 -3.68
C GLN A 125 0.56 -2.51 -3.63
N PHE A 126 -0.01 -1.54 -4.34
CA PHE A 126 -1.45 -1.25 -4.38
C PHE A 126 -2.15 -1.87 -5.60
N ALA A 127 -1.51 -2.81 -6.31
CA ALA A 127 -2.04 -3.40 -7.54
C ALA A 127 -3.46 -4.00 -7.39
N GLN A 128 -3.82 -4.51 -6.21
CA GLN A 128 -5.16 -5.06 -5.98
C GLN A 128 -6.29 -4.02 -5.98
N GLU A 129 -5.95 -2.73 -5.86
CA GLU A 129 -6.89 -1.60 -5.88
C GLU A 129 -6.92 -0.90 -7.25
N ILE A 130 -5.94 -1.20 -8.11
CA ILE A 130 -5.76 -0.61 -9.43
C ILE A 130 -6.48 -1.46 -10.47
N SER A 131 -7.33 -0.80 -11.25
CA SER A 131 -8.05 -1.43 -12.36
C SER A 131 -7.26 -1.43 -13.67
N HIS A 132 -6.56 -0.33 -13.94
CA HIS A 132 -5.84 -0.10 -15.19
C HIS A 132 -4.66 0.85 -14.94
N VAL A 133 -3.53 0.57 -15.60
CA VAL A 133 -2.42 1.52 -15.75
C VAL A 133 -2.30 1.91 -17.23
N ILE A 134 -2.41 3.21 -17.52
CA ILE A 134 -2.39 3.76 -18.88
C ILE A 134 -1.09 4.53 -19.08
N PHE A 135 -0.24 4.04 -19.97
CA PHE A 135 0.99 4.71 -20.40
C PHE A 135 0.77 5.47 -21.71
N ILE A 136 1.24 6.71 -21.79
CA ILE A 136 1.16 7.55 -22.99
C ILE A 136 2.39 8.44 -23.12
N ASN A 137 2.61 9.02 -24.30
CA ASN A 137 3.75 9.89 -24.62
C ASN A 137 5.08 9.20 -24.30
N SER A 138 6.00 9.85 -23.60
CA SER A 138 7.25 9.21 -23.18
C SER A 138 7.04 8.10 -22.16
N GLY A 139 5.92 8.06 -21.44
CA GLY A 139 5.59 6.98 -20.51
C GLY A 139 5.56 5.59 -21.16
N VAL A 140 5.29 5.49 -22.47
CA VAL A 140 5.32 4.19 -23.18
C VAL A 140 6.70 3.53 -23.16
N LYS A 141 7.78 4.32 -23.02
CA LYS A 141 9.15 3.82 -22.95
C LYS A 141 9.43 3.05 -21.66
N LEU A 142 8.62 3.23 -20.62
CA LEU A 142 8.74 2.45 -19.39
C LEU A 142 8.33 0.99 -19.61
N ALA A 143 7.44 0.73 -20.57
CA ALA A 143 6.86 -0.58 -20.85
C ALA A 143 7.49 -1.30 -22.06
N VAL A 144 8.67 -0.87 -22.54
CA VAL A 144 9.40 -1.54 -23.63
C VAL A 144 10.59 -2.37 -23.12
N GLU A 145 11.06 -3.29 -23.95
CA GLU A 145 12.29 -4.06 -23.70
C GLU A 145 13.48 -3.11 -23.44
N GLY A 146 14.28 -3.45 -22.42
CA GLY A 146 15.43 -2.64 -21.99
C GLY A 146 15.09 -1.51 -21.02
N SER A 147 13.82 -1.30 -20.68
CA SER A 147 13.43 -0.38 -19.60
C SER A 147 13.91 -0.90 -18.24
N PRO A 148 14.49 -0.03 -17.38
CA PRO A 148 14.95 -0.43 -16.05
C PRO A 148 13.80 -0.77 -15.08
N VAL A 149 12.55 -0.43 -15.45
CA VAL A 149 11.36 -0.65 -14.61
C VAL A 149 10.41 -1.70 -15.19
N LEU A 150 10.87 -2.46 -16.18
CA LEU A 150 10.02 -3.41 -16.90
C LEU A 150 9.49 -4.52 -15.99
N GLU A 151 10.31 -5.02 -15.07
CA GLU A 151 9.93 -6.07 -14.13
C GLU A 151 8.80 -5.63 -13.19
N GLN A 152 8.81 -4.37 -12.76
CA GLN A 152 7.76 -3.75 -11.93
C GLN A 152 6.43 -3.69 -12.68
N ILE A 153 6.46 -3.30 -13.96
CA ILE A 153 5.26 -3.23 -14.80
C ILE A 153 4.69 -4.63 -15.04
N GLN A 154 5.54 -5.63 -15.26
CA GLN A 154 5.11 -7.03 -15.36
C GLN A 154 4.58 -7.58 -14.03
N ALA A 155 5.07 -7.09 -12.90
CA ALA A 155 4.51 -7.44 -11.59
C ALA A 155 3.09 -6.88 -11.42
N LEU A 156 2.87 -5.62 -11.83
CA LEU A 156 1.54 -4.98 -11.86
C LEU A 156 0.56 -5.79 -12.72
N GLU A 157 0.97 -6.16 -13.94
CA GLU A 157 0.16 -6.99 -14.85
C GLU A 157 -0.21 -8.34 -14.23
N ARG A 158 0.76 -9.04 -13.63
CA ARG A 158 0.52 -10.34 -12.98
C ARG A 158 -0.45 -10.25 -11.80
N MET A 159 -0.56 -9.10 -11.15
CA MET A 159 -1.52 -8.83 -10.08
C MET A 159 -2.90 -8.37 -10.62
N GLY A 160 -3.00 -8.22 -11.94
CA GLY A 160 -4.21 -7.90 -12.70
C GLY A 160 -4.51 -6.39 -12.79
N ALA A 161 -3.50 -5.54 -12.61
CA ALA A 161 -3.62 -4.10 -12.83
C ALA A 161 -3.51 -3.72 -14.33
#